data_AF-A0A535RRV0-F1
#
_entry.id   AF-A0A535RRV0-F1
#
_cell.length_a   1.000
_cell.length_b   1.000
_cell.length_c   1.000
_cell.angle_alpha   90.00
_cell.angle_beta   90.00
_cell.angle_gamma   90.00
#
_symmetry.space_group_name_H-M   'P 1'
#
loop_
_entity.id
_entity.type
_entity.pdbx_description
1 polymer ?
#
loop_
_entity_poly.entity_id
_entity_poly.type
_entity_poly.pdbx_seq_one_letter_code
_entity_poly.pdbx_strand_id
1 'polypeptide(L)'
;MNLKTQIMLSVTRRRYNAGEKAKLQELFGEPERWGESLRTFLWTHVTNVVPRFSGSAIVDLPVHCTYDFEVVSAKYFNALEDGEIPLTFLFSGTIFYKDETGNLQIGQVSWSKEAAYRLPVALWKDVMNVHFPNSAWIRLQKDVFDQLYQYKITHGLITWEDALVRLLRASGEEVKS
;
A
#
# COMPACT_ATOMS: atom_id res chain seq x y z
N MET A 1 14.71 1.17 -23.30
CA MET A 1 15.39 1.18 -21.97
C MET A 1 14.58 0.33 -21.02
N ASN A 2 15.22 -0.51 -20.20
CA ASN A 2 14.53 -1.20 -19.11
C ASN A 2 14.75 -0.39 -17.83
N LEU A 3 13.66 0.09 -17.22
CA LEU A 3 13.66 0.90 -16.02
C LEU A 3 12.96 0.13 -14.90
N LYS A 4 13.70 -0.18 -13.84
CA LYS A 4 13.16 -0.71 -12.60
C LYS A 4 13.06 0.42 -11.59
N THR A 5 11.93 0.50 -10.94
CA THR A 5 11.62 1.53 -9.95
C THR A 5 11.22 0.86 -8.65
N GLN A 6 11.93 1.14 -7.56
CA GLN A 6 11.49 0.80 -6.21
C GLN A 6 10.78 2.01 -5.63
N ILE A 7 9.53 1.81 -5.19
CA ILE A 7 8.75 2.86 -4.53
C ILE A 7 8.79 2.61 -3.03
N MET A 8 9.39 3.52 -2.29
CA MET A 8 9.59 3.43 -0.85
C MET A 8 8.63 4.40 -0.13
N LEU A 9 7.99 3.92 0.94
CA LEU A 9 7.21 4.74 1.86
C LEU A 9 8.14 5.33 2.91
N SER A 10 8.44 6.63 2.80
CA SER A 10 9.36 7.33 3.70
C SER A 10 8.64 7.83 4.95
N VAL A 11 8.00 6.91 5.67
CA VAL A 11 7.08 7.15 6.80
C VAL A 11 7.66 8.01 7.92
N THR A 12 8.98 8.05 8.07
CA THR A 12 9.69 8.91 9.04
C THR A 12 9.66 10.40 8.67
N ARG A 13 9.36 10.75 7.42
CA ARG A 13 9.31 12.13 6.91
C ARG A 13 7.93 12.78 7.08
N ARG A 14 7.03 12.14 7.82
CA ARG A 14 5.66 12.59 8.07
C ARG A 14 5.39 12.69 9.58
N ARG A 15 4.57 13.66 9.98
CA ARG A 15 3.99 13.74 11.32
C ARG A 15 2.63 13.06 11.34
N TYR A 16 2.31 12.43 12.47
CA TYR A 16 1.07 11.67 12.64
C TYR A 16 0.22 12.29 13.74
N ASN A 17 -1.08 12.41 13.48
CA ASN A 17 -2.05 12.87 14.48
C ASN A 17 -2.37 11.75 15.50
N ALA A 18 -3.16 12.05 16.54
CA ALA A 18 -3.47 11.07 17.59
C ALA A 18 -4.28 9.86 17.07
N GLY A 19 -5.23 10.08 16.15
CA GLY A 19 -6.04 9.03 15.54
C GLY A 19 -5.22 8.10 14.64
N GLU A 20 -4.32 8.69 13.84
CA GLU A 20 -3.38 7.94 13.00
C GLU A 20 -2.42 7.11 13.86
N LYS A 21 -1.88 7.67 14.95
CA LYS A 21 -1.00 6.95 15.87
C LYS A 21 -1.66 5.70 16.45
N ALA A 22 -2.93 5.82 16.88
CA ALA A 22 -3.69 4.68 17.40
C ALA A 22 -3.85 3.56 16.37
N LYS A 23 -4.16 3.90 15.12
CA LYS A 23 -4.30 2.93 14.02
C LYS A 23 -2.96 2.31 13.61
N LEU A 24 -1.88 3.08 13.69
CA LEU A 24 -0.52 2.65 13.33
C LEU A 24 0.17 1.81 14.41
N GLN A 25 -0.44 1.68 15.59
CA GLN A 25 0.10 0.85 16.68
C GLN A 25 0.28 -0.61 16.25
N GLU A 26 -0.61 -1.14 15.40
CA GLU A 26 -0.48 -2.49 14.86
C GLU A 26 0.78 -2.67 13.99
N LEU A 27 1.23 -1.61 13.32
CA LEU A 27 2.37 -1.65 12.40
C LEU A 27 3.70 -1.30 13.07
N PHE A 28 3.69 -0.29 13.94
CA PHE A 28 4.90 0.30 14.49
C PHE A 28 4.98 0.17 16.02
N GLY A 29 3.97 -0.40 16.67
CA GLY A 29 3.86 -0.45 18.12
C GLY A 29 3.59 0.93 18.73
N GLU A 30 3.79 1.02 20.05
CA GLU A 30 3.57 2.24 20.82
C GLU A 30 4.40 3.43 20.30
N PRO A 31 3.87 4.67 20.30
CA PRO A 31 4.57 5.87 19.85
C PRO A 31 5.96 6.08 20.48
N GLU A 32 6.16 5.66 21.73
CA GLU A 32 7.45 5.75 22.43
C GLU A 32 8.54 4.90 21.77
N ARG A 33 8.17 3.85 21.03
CA ARG A 33 9.09 2.94 20.32
C ARG A 33 9.35 3.33 18.88
N TRP A 34 8.68 4.37 18.37
CA TRP A 34 8.78 4.76 16.96
C TRP A 34 10.18 5.19 16.53
N GLY A 35 11.05 5.58 17.46
CA GLY A 35 12.47 5.81 17.16
C GLY A 35 13.17 4.58 16.56
N GLU A 36 12.69 3.38 16.87
CA GLU A 36 13.28 2.11 16.43
C GLU A 36 12.46 1.41 15.33
N SER A 37 11.12 1.44 15.45
CA SER A 37 10.19 0.71 14.59
C SER A 37 9.76 1.47 13.34
N LEU A 38 9.69 2.80 13.39
CA LEU A 38 9.27 3.63 12.26
C LEU A 38 10.43 3.74 11.27
N ARG A 39 10.42 2.91 10.23
CA ARG A 39 11.45 2.89 9.19
C ARG A 39 10.83 2.99 7.81
N THR A 40 11.55 3.64 6.90
CA THR A 40 11.22 3.62 5.48
C THR A 40 11.15 2.17 5.01
N PHE A 41 10.06 1.78 4.34
CA PHE A 41 9.88 0.43 3.83
C PHE A 41 9.40 0.42 2.39
N LEU A 42 9.61 -0.70 1.72
CA LEU A 42 9.24 -0.90 0.33
C LEU A 42 7.71 -0.98 0.19
N TRP A 43 7.13 -0.14 -0.67
CA TRP A 43 5.76 -0.31 -1.10
C TRP A 43 5.67 -1.34 -2.22
N THR A 44 6.36 -1.10 -3.34
CA THR A 44 6.31 -1.99 -4.49
C THR A 44 7.50 -1.81 -5.44
N HIS A 45 7.70 -2.81 -6.30
CA HIS A 45 8.58 -2.73 -7.46
C HIS A 45 7.74 -2.56 -8.72
N VAL A 46 8.16 -1.64 -9.58
CA VAL A 46 7.57 -1.46 -10.90
C VAL A 46 8.67 -1.58 -11.96
N THR A 47 8.44 -2.38 -12.99
CA THR A 47 9.36 -2.54 -14.12
C THR A 47 8.71 -2.06 -15.39
N ASN A 48 9.33 -1.09 -16.04
CA ASN A 48 8.85 -0.47 -17.26
C ASN A 48 9.84 -0.64 -18.40
N VAL A 49 9.32 -0.95 -19.58
CA VAL A 49 10.09 -0.85 -20.82
C VAL A 49 9.77 0.49 -21.45
N VAL A 50 10.74 1.40 -21.41
CA VAL A 50 10.63 2.73 -22.02
C VAL A 50 11.00 2.62 -23.51
N PRO A 51 10.10 3.02 -24.44
CA PRO A 51 10.38 3.04 -25.87
C PRO A 51 11.58 3.93 -26.23
N ARG A 52 12.02 3.86 -27.50
CA ARG A 52 13.06 4.77 -27.99
C ARG A 52 12.56 6.22 -27.91
N PHE A 53 13.39 7.11 -27.39
CA PHE A 53 13.13 8.55 -27.38
C PHE A 53 14.43 9.35 -27.60
N SER A 54 14.28 10.65 -27.87
CA SER A 54 15.37 11.63 -27.92
C SER A 54 15.02 12.80 -27.00
N GLY A 55 15.97 13.28 -26.20
CA GLY A 55 15.70 14.31 -25.19
C GLY A 55 14.98 13.73 -23.98
N SER A 56 13.65 13.87 -23.93
CA SER A 56 12.81 13.44 -22.80
C SER A 56 11.60 12.63 -23.26
N ALA A 57 11.14 11.72 -22.42
CA ALA A 57 9.90 10.96 -22.61
C ALA A 57 9.07 10.95 -21.33
N ILE A 58 7.75 10.94 -21.48
CA ILE A 58 6.79 10.69 -20.40
C ILE A 58 6.32 9.25 -20.56
N VAL A 59 6.34 8.49 -19.47
CA VAL A 59 5.91 7.10 -19.41
C VAL A 59 5.09 6.86 -18.17
N ASP A 60 4.04 6.05 -18.30
CA ASP A 60 3.19 5.68 -17.17
C ASP A 60 3.87 4.61 -16.32
N LEU A 61 3.93 4.82 -15.00
CA LEU A 61 4.42 3.84 -14.05
C LEU A 61 3.21 3.15 -13.38
N PRO A 62 2.78 1.97 -13.84
CA PRO A 62 1.60 1.31 -13.28
C PRO A 62 1.89 0.81 -11.86
N VAL A 63 1.28 1.46 -10.87
CA VAL A 63 1.37 1.06 -9.46
C VAL A 63 0.10 0.30 -9.10
N HIS A 64 0.23 -1.00 -8.85
CA HIS A 64 -0.88 -1.81 -8.38
C HIS A 64 -1.23 -1.43 -6.93
N CYS A 65 -2.42 -0.88 -6.77
CA CYS A 65 -2.97 -0.54 -5.46
C CYS A 65 -3.76 -1.75 -4.95
N THR A 66 -3.56 -2.13 -3.68
CA THR A 66 -4.26 -3.24 -3.05
C THR A 66 -5.02 -2.76 -1.82
N TYR A 67 -6.17 -3.38 -1.56
CA TYR A 67 -6.97 -3.23 -0.35
C TYR A 67 -6.90 -4.50 0.52
N ASP A 68 -5.78 -5.23 0.43
CA ASP A 68 -5.49 -6.38 1.27
C ASP A 68 -4.85 -5.91 2.57
N PHE A 69 -5.61 -5.97 3.65
CA PHE A 69 -5.14 -5.60 4.97
C PHE A 69 -4.04 -6.51 5.51
N GLU A 70 -3.69 -7.64 4.93
CA GLU A 70 -2.47 -8.37 5.33
C GLU A 70 -1.19 -7.69 4.85
N VAL A 71 -1.30 -6.74 3.90
CA VAL A 71 -0.17 -6.01 3.35
C VAL A 71 0.12 -4.77 4.20
N VAL A 72 1.36 -4.65 4.70
CA VAL A 72 1.83 -3.53 5.54
C VAL A 72 1.52 -2.16 4.93
N SER A 73 1.74 -2.00 3.62
CA SER A 73 1.44 -0.74 2.92
C SER A 73 -0.05 -0.41 2.94
N ALA A 74 -0.94 -1.40 2.73
CA ALA A 74 -2.39 -1.19 2.77
C ALA A 74 -2.87 -0.79 4.17
N LYS A 75 -2.41 -1.48 5.23
CA LYS A 75 -2.67 -1.09 6.63
C LYS A 75 -2.21 0.35 6.88
N TYR A 76 -1.00 0.68 6.42
CA TYR A 76 -0.43 2.02 6.60
C TYR A 76 -1.28 3.07 5.92
N PHE A 77 -1.63 2.89 4.63
CA PHE A 77 -2.47 3.83 3.91
C PHE A 77 -3.86 4.00 4.56
N ASN A 78 -4.46 2.91 5.04
CA ASN A 78 -5.77 2.96 5.69
C ASN A 78 -5.73 3.70 7.04
N ALA A 79 -4.59 3.66 7.74
CA ALA A 79 -4.44 4.36 9.01
C ALA A 79 -4.41 5.89 8.86
N LEU A 80 -4.08 6.42 7.67
CA LEU A 80 -3.90 7.85 7.44
C LEU A 80 -5.21 8.61 7.29
N GLU A 81 -5.25 9.80 7.87
CA GLU A 81 -6.44 10.64 7.91
C GLU A 81 -6.38 11.78 6.91
N ASP A 82 -5.27 12.52 6.87
CA ASP A 82 -5.11 13.74 6.07
C ASP A 82 -3.68 13.92 5.52
N GLY A 83 -3.35 15.08 4.95
CA GLY A 83 -1.98 15.42 4.56
C GLY A 83 -1.40 14.56 3.44
N GLU A 84 -0.08 14.37 3.47
CA GLU A 84 0.71 13.82 2.37
C GLU A 84 1.50 12.55 2.74
N ILE A 85 1.60 11.62 1.80
CA ILE A 85 2.34 10.37 1.92
C ILE A 85 3.69 10.54 1.21
N PRO A 86 4.81 10.59 1.94
CA PRO A 86 6.12 10.78 1.34
C PRO A 86 6.60 9.50 0.66
N LEU A 87 6.69 9.54 -0.67
CA LEU A 87 7.21 8.47 -1.52
C LEU A 87 8.61 8.83 -2.01
N THR A 88 9.49 7.84 -2.01
CA THR A 88 10.82 7.93 -2.64
C THR A 88 10.91 6.87 -3.73
N PHE A 89 11.22 7.30 -4.95
CA PHE A 89 11.38 6.46 -6.13
C PHE A 89 12.87 6.27 -6.38
N LEU A 90 13.34 5.03 -6.28
CA LEU A 90 14.73 4.67 -6.55
C LEU A 90 14.79 4.00 -7.92
N PHE A 91 15.53 4.60 -8.85
CA PHE A 91 15.61 4.12 -10.22
C PHE A 91 16.86 3.27 -10.44
N SER A 92 16.69 2.18 -11.16
CA SER A 92 17.78 1.32 -11.64
C SER A 92 17.41 0.75 -13.00
N GLY A 93 18.38 0.22 -13.74
CA GLY A 93 18.11 -0.42 -15.02
C GLY A 93 19.15 -0.11 -16.08
N THR A 94 18.82 -0.44 -17.32
CA THR A 94 19.77 -0.46 -18.43
C THR A 94 19.28 0.39 -19.60
N ILE A 95 20.17 1.28 -20.04
CA ILE A 95 19.97 2.21 -21.14
C ILE A 95 20.80 1.73 -22.32
N PHE A 96 20.16 1.65 -23.48
CA PHE A 96 20.83 1.44 -24.76
C PHE A 96 20.79 2.77 -25.50
N TYR A 97 21.94 3.28 -25.90
CA TYR A 97 22.04 4.55 -26.61
C TYR A 97 23.09 4.45 -27.72
N LYS A 98 23.01 5.36 -28.70
CA LYS A 98 24.06 5.52 -29.70
C LYS A 98 24.95 6.68 -29.27
N ASP A 99 26.26 6.48 -29.34
CA ASP A 99 27.22 7.58 -29.16
C ASP A 99 27.26 8.50 -30.40
N GLU A 100 28.11 9.53 -30.34
CA GLU A 100 28.30 10.51 -31.42
C GLU A 100 28.76 9.87 -32.74
N THR A 101 29.41 8.69 -32.67
CA THR A 101 29.87 7.93 -33.83
C THR A 101 28.82 6.93 -34.35
N GLY A 102 27.67 6.82 -33.69
CA GLY A 102 26.57 5.93 -34.06
C GLY A 102 26.71 4.50 -33.53
N ASN A 103 27.74 4.20 -32.74
CA ASN A 103 27.95 2.89 -32.15
C ASN A 103 26.99 2.64 -30.98
N LEU A 104 26.52 1.40 -30.85
CA LEU A 104 25.62 1.01 -29.77
C LEU A 104 26.40 0.89 -28.45
N GLN A 105 25.98 1.66 -27.46
CA GLN A 105 26.53 1.66 -26.11
C GLN A 105 25.47 1.17 -25.10
N ILE A 106 25.96 0.60 -24.01
CA ILE A 106 25.15 0.14 -22.88
C ILE A 106 25.57 0.94 -21.64
N GLY A 107 24.60 1.59 -20.99
CA GLY A 107 24.78 2.28 -19.72
C GLY A 107 23.86 1.74 -18.64
N GLN A 108 24.27 1.84 -17.38
CA GLN A 108 23.38 1.60 -16.24
C GLN A 108 22.79 2.92 -15.74
N VAL A 109 21.54 2.89 -15.33
CA VAL A 109 20.94 4.00 -14.56
C VAL A 109 21.70 4.08 -13.23
N SER A 110 22.31 5.23 -12.95
CA SER A 110 23.02 5.46 -11.69
C SER A 110 22.06 5.34 -10.50
N TRP A 111 22.52 4.69 -9.42
CA TRP A 111 21.81 4.61 -8.14
C TRP A 111 21.51 5.98 -7.50
N SER A 112 22.21 7.04 -7.94
CA SER A 112 21.94 8.42 -7.52
C SER A 112 20.67 9.02 -8.14
N LYS A 113 20.05 8.33 -9.11
CA LYS A 113 18.79 8.76 -9.70
C LYS A 113 17.64 8.33 -8.81
N GLU A 114 17.16 9.29 -8.03
CA GLU A 114 15.95 9.17 -7.22
C GLU A 114 15.01 10.34 -7.45
N ALA A 115 13.73 10.15 -7.11
CA ALA A 115 12.74 11.21 -7.07
C ALA A 115 11.92 11.12 -5.79
N ALA A 116 11.48 12.27 -5.28
CA ALA A 116 10.55 12.34 -4.17
C ALA A 116 9.20 12.82 -4.66
N TYR A 117 8.12 12.21 -4.15
CA TYR A 117 6.76 12.65 -4.40
C TYR A 117 5.97 12.65 -3.10
N ARG A 118 5.08 13.61 -2.94
CA ARG A 118 4.14 13.69 -1.82
C ARG A 118 2.76 13.35 -2.39
N LEU A 119 2.29 12.15 -2.10
CA LEU A 119 0.99 11.65 -2.55
C LEU A 119 -0.09 12.11 -1.56
N PRO A 120 -1.09 12.91 -1.99
CA PRO A 120 -2.14 13.33 -1.08
C PRO A 120 -2.94 12.14 -0.56
N VAL A 121 -3.15 12.10 0.76
CA VAL A 121 -4.00 11.07 1.38
C VAL A 121 -5.43 11.14 0.83
N ALA A 122 -5.93 12.34 0.54
CA ALA A 122 -7.22 12.54 -0.10
C ALA A 122 -7.30 11.85 -1.46
N LEU A 123 -6.29 12.03 -2.32
CA LEU A 123 -6.24 11.38 -3.64
C LEU A 123 -6.25 9.86 -3.52
N TRP A 124 -5.49 9.31 -2.56
CA TRP A 124 -5.51 7.87 -2.29
C TRP A 124 -6.90 7.38 -1.84
N LYS A 125 -7.55 8.10 -0.93
CA LYS A 125 -8.89 7.76 -0.44
C LYS A 125 -9.91 7.82 -1.56
N ASP A 126 -9.82 8.81 -2.45
CA ASP A 126 -10.71 8.92 -3.62
C ASP A 126 -10.54 7.72 -4.55
N VAL A 127 -9.30 7.33 -4.86
CA VAL A 127 -9.00 6.12 -5.66
C VAL A 127 -9.59 4.87 -4.99
N MET A 128 -9.42 4.72 -3.69
CA MET A 128 -9.96 3.57 -2.95
C MET A 128 -11.48 3.56 -2.91
N ASN A 129 -12.13 4.71 -2.72
CA ASN A 129 -13.60 4.82 -2.74
C ASN A 129 -14.18 4.50 -4.12
N VAL A 130 -13.47 4.85 -5.20
CA VAL A 130 -13.89 4.52 -6.58
C VAL A 130 -13.81 3.02 -6.84
N HIS A 131 -12.77 2.34 -6.34
CA HIS A 131 -12.54 0.91 -6.61
C HIS A 131 -13.21 -0.03 -5.59
N PHE A 132 -13.41 0.42 -4.36
CA PHE A 132 -13.96 -0.35 -3.23
C PHE A 132 -14.98 0.48 -2.44
N PRO A 133 -16.12 0.89 -3.04
CA PRO A 133 -17.10 1.71 -2.36
C PRO A 133 -17.77 0.94 -1.21
N ASN A 134 -17.83 1.56 -0.02
CA ASN A 134 -18.59 1.09 1.16
C ASN A 134 -18.39 -0.39 1.53
N SER A 135 -17.25 -0.97 1.18
CA SER A 135 -16.97 -2.39 1.39
C SER A 135 -15.55 -2.57 1.89
N ALA A 136 -15.36 -3.56 2.76
CA ALA A 136 -14.06 -3.99 3.21
C ALA A 136 -13.88 -5.46 2.85
N TRP A 137 -12.65 -5.81 2.47
CA TRP A 137 -12.29 -7.20 2.25
C TRP A 137 -11.53 -7.72 3.46
N ILE A 138 -11.97 -8.87 3.97
CA ILE A 138 -11.33 -9.58 5.08
C ILE A 138 -10.87 -10.93 4.57
N ARG A 139 -9.56 -11.18 4.62
CA ARG A 139 -9.00 -12.51 4.39
C ARG A 139 -9.29 -13.38 5.61
N LEU A 140 -9.87 -14.55 5.40
CA LEU A 140 -10.03 -15.55 6.45
C LEU A 140 -9.23 -16.81 6.10
N GLN A 141 -8.67 -17.46 7.12
CA GLN A 141 -8.18 -18.82 6.96
C GLN A 141 -9.35 -19.76 6.66
N LYS A 142 -9.09 -20.83 5.89
CA LYS A 142 -10.15 -21.68 5.34
C LYS A 142 -10.99 -22.36 6.42
N ASP A 143 -10.35 -22.78 7.50
CA ASP A 143 -10.96 -23.39 8.69
C ASP A 143 -11.85 -22.40 9.45
N VAL A 144 -11.42 -21.14 9.62
CA VAL A 144 -12.23 -20.06 10.22
C VAL A 144 -13.43 -19.75 9.34
N PHE A 145 -13.23 -19.68 8.02
CA PHE A 145 -14.32 -19.50 7.06
C PHE A 145 -15.35 -20.64 7.16
N ASP A 146 -14.91 -21.89 7.26
CA ASP A 146 -15.81 -23.03 7.38
C ASP A 146 -16.66 -22.97 8.66
N GLN A 147 -16.05 -22.57 9.79
CA GLN A 147 -16.79 -22.33 11.03
C GLN A 147 -17.82 -21.21 10.87
N LEU A 148 -17.44 -20.09 10.25
CA LEU A 148 -18.36 -18.97 9.99
C LEU A 148 -19.49 -19.37 9.04
N TYR A 149 -19.21 -20.18 8.04
CA TYR A 149 -20.22 -20.71 7.10
C TYR A 149 -21.20 -21.65 7.79
N GLN A 150 -20.71 -22.57 8.63
CA GLN A 150 -21.58 -23.44 9.44
C GLN A 150 -22.46 -22.64 10.41
N TYR A 151 -21.90 -21.59 11.03
CA TYR A 151 -22.67 -20.68 11.88
C TYR A 151 -23.80 -20.01 11.10
N LYS A 152 -23.50 -19.52 9.88
CA LYS A 152 -24.47 -18.88 8.99
C LYS A 152 -25.62 -19.82 8.62
N ILE A 153 -25.31 -21.08 8.26
CA ILE A 153 -26.30 -22.12 7.94
C ILE A 153 -27.18 -22.42 9.15
N THR A 154 -26.57 -22.70 10.30
CA THR A 154 -27.27 -23.12 11.53
C THR A 154 -28.27 -22.08 12.00
N HIS A 155 -27.97 -20.79 11.79
CA HIS A 155 -28.81 -19.68 12.21
C HIS A 155 -29.71 -19.14 11.09
N GLY A 156 -29.74 -19.78 9.92
CA GLY A 156 -30.60 -19.39 8.80
C GLY A 156 -30.29 -17.99 8.25
N LEU A 157 -29.04 -17.53 8.33
CA LEU A 157 -28.66 -16.18 7.95
C LEU A 157 -28.40 -16.09 6.44
N ILE A 158 -28.91 -15.03 5.80
CA ILE A 158 -28.86 -14.86 4.34
C ILE A 158 -27.53 -14.23 3.92
N THR A 159 -27.08 -13.22 4.65
CA THR A 159 -25.85 -12.48 4.32
C THR A 159 -24.70 -12.80 5.28
N TRP A 160 -23.49 -12.46 4.88
CA TRP A 160 -22.32 -12.58 5.76
C TRP A 160 -22.32 -11.47 6.81
N GLU A 161 -22.84 -10.31 6.44
CA GLU A 161 -23.07 -9.16 7.30
C GLU A 161 -23.97 -9.53 8.47
N ASP A 162 -25.07 -10.26 8.25
CA ASP A 162 -25.94 -10.74 9.33
C ASP A 162 -25.19 -11.65 10.31
N ALA A 163 -24.34 -12.55 9.78
CA ALA A 163 -23.52 -13.45 10.60
C ALA A 163 -22.52 -12.66 11.46
N LEU A 164 -21.82 -11.70 10.87
CA LEU A 164 -20.85 -10.87 11.57
C LEU A 164 -21.51 -9.94 12.60
N VAL A 165 -22.60 -9.25 12.23
CA VAL A 165 -23.33 -8.36 13.15
C VAL A 165 -23.86 -9.14 14.35
N ARG A 166 -24.37 -10.36 14.13
CA ARG A 166 -24.86 -11.22 15.20
C ARG A 166 -23.73 -11.66 16.14
N LEU A 167 -22.60 -12.11 15.59
CA LEU A 167 -21.41 -12.49 16.39
C LEU A 167 -20.87 -11.31 17.21
N LEU A 168 -20.76 -10.12 16.60
CA LEU A 168 -20.29 -8.91 17.28
C LEU A 168 -21.22 -8.50 18.43
N ARG A 169 -22.55 -8.58 18.22
CA ARG A 169 -23.52 -8.31 19.29
C ARG A 169 -23.37 -9.29 20.46
N ALA A 170 -23.27 -10.59 20.18
CA ALA A 170 -23.07 -11.60 21.21
C ALA A 170 -21.79 -11.36 22.02
N SER A 171 -20.67 -11.03 21.36
CA SER A 171 -19.40 -10.71 22.06
C SER A 171 -19.47 -9.41 22.89
N GLY A 172 -20.28 -8.44 22.47
CA GLY A 172 -20.45 -7.17 23.20
C GLY A 172 -21.29 -7.30 24.47
N GLU A 173 -22.05 -8.39 24.62
CA GLU A 173 -22.81 -8.72 25.82
C GLU A 173 -21.93 -9.42 26.88
N GLU A 174 -20.97 -10.25 26.47
CA GLU A 174 -20.04 -10.94 27.38
C GLU A 174 -19.05 -9.98 28.08
N VAL A 175 -18.61 -8.90 27.42
CA VAL A 175 -17.67 -7.92 28.01
C VAL A 175 -18.36 -6.97 29.01
N LYS A 176 -19.69 -6.98 29.08
CA LYS A 176 -20.49 -6.18 30.04
C LYS A 176 -20.90 -6.96 31.30
N SER A 177 -20.56 -8.25 31.39
CA SER A 177 -20.75 -9.08 32.58
C SER A 177 -19.47 -9.23 33.38
#